data_AF-A0A8T5UPE4-F1
#
_entry.id   AF-A0A8T5UPE4-F1
#
_cell.length_a   1.000
_cell.length_b   1.000
_cell.length_c   1.000
_cell.angle_alpha   90.00
_cell.angle_beta   90.00
_cell.angle_gamma   90.00
#
_symmetry.space_group_name_H-M   'P 1'
#
loop_
_entity.id
_entity.type
_entity.pdbx_description
1 polymer ?
#
loop_
_entity_poly.entity_id
_entity_poly.type
_entity_poly.pdbx_seq_one_letter_code
_entity_poly.pdbx_strand_id
1 'polypeptide(L)'
;TFFLEGEYLKFFHPFTQIKGIDENSIKEINQEVQIKLAALKDTNFDIVILYILVLSSLISRIRDIHFNHVLDEVHKRLEEASKNLTKNQIQFELEDLFMRNNSYISILYNISYLDALAESFNFKKVAHICKIQQSKYINKIVALIILSAR
;
A
#
# COMPACT_ATOMS: atom_id res chain seq x y z
N THR A 1 -20.96 13.74 8.30
CA THR A 1 -22.34 13.52 7.83
C THR A 1 -22.36 12.44 6.76
N PHE A 2 -21.71 12.59 5.60
CA PHE A 2 -21.74 11.59 4.51
C PHE A 2 -21.52 10.12 4.89
N PHE A 3 -20.57 9.82 5.79
CA PHE A 3 -20.34 8.44 6.26
C PHE A 3 -21.57 7.83 6.97
N LEU A 4 -22.17 8.58 7.91
CA LEU A 4 -23.31 8.13 8.70
C LEU A 4 -24.59 8.04 7.85
N GLU A 5 -24.65 8.81 6.76
CA GLU A 5 -25.73 8.81 5.78
C GLU A 5 -25.58 7.68 4.74
N GLY A 6 -24.49 6.90 4.80
CA GLY A 6 -24.20 5.84 3.83
C GLY A 6 -23.75 6.36 2.45
N GLU A 7 -23.50 7.66 2.32
CA GLU A 7 -23.02 8.30 1.09
C GLU A 7 -21.50 8.12 0.91
N TYR A 8 -21.03 6.86 0.91
CA TYR A 8 -19.60 6.53 0.98
C TYR A 8 -18.78 7.08 -0.20
N LEU A 9 -19.36 7.15 -1.40
CA LEU A 9 -18.68 7.75 -2.55
C LEU A 9 -18.30 9.22 -2.29
N LYS A 10 -19.22 9.99 -1.69
CA LYS A 10 -18.97 11.39 -1.30
C LYS A 10 -18.03 11.47 -0.10
N PHE A 11 -18.14 10.53 0.84
CA PHE A 11 -17.19 10.41 1.95
C PHE A 11 -15.75 10.16 1.47
N PHE A 12 -15.56 9.37 0.42
CA PHE A 12 -14.26 9.04 -0.12
C PHE A 12 -13.67 10.11 -1.05
N HIS A 13 -14.50 10.92 -1.69
CA HIS A 13 -14.05 11.92 -2.67
C HIS A 13 -12.94 12.87 -2.16
N PRO A 14 -12.96 13.37 -0.90
CA PRO A 14 -11.87 14.21 -0.38
C PRO A 14 -10.49 13.54 -0.35
N PHE A 15 -10.41 12.21 -0.43
CA PHE A 15 -9.14 11.48 -0.43
C PHE A 15 -8.46 11.46 -1.81
N THR A 16 -9.09 11.99 -2.86
CA THR A 16 -8.44 12.26 -4.16
C THR A 16 -7.27 13.24 -4.08
N GLN A 17 -7.16 14.00 -2.98
CA GLN A 17 -5.98 14.83 -2.71
C GLN A 17 -4.72 13.99 -2.42
N ILE A 18 -4.89 12.71 -2.06
CA ILE A 18 -3.77 11.80 -1.84
C ILE A 18 -3.19 11.42 -3.20
N LYS A 19 -1.89 11.64 -3.36
CA LYS A 19 -1.15 11.31 -4.59
C LYS A 19 -1.48 9.88 -5.04
N GLY A 20 -1.79 9.70 -6.32
CA GLY A 20 -2.10 8.37 -6.88
C GLY A 20 -3.53 7.88 -6.63
N ILE A 21 -4.32 8.54 -5.76
CA ILE A 21 -5.75 8.25 -5.59
C ILE A 21 -6.55 9.12 -6.55
N ASP A 22 -7.04 8.53 -7.63
CA ASP A 22 -7.89 9.19 -8.61
C ASP A 22 -9.37 8.83 -8.43
N GLU A 23 -10.25 9.42 -9.25
CA GLU A 23 -11.69 9.12 -9.20
C GLU A 23 -12.01 7.64 -9.44
N ASN A 24 -11.21 6.95 -10.25
CA ASN A 24 -11.40 5.53 -10.51
C ASN A 24 -11.10 4.72 -9.25
N SER A 25 -10.00 5.02 -8.57
CA SER A 25 -9.65 4.44 -7.27
C SER A 25 -10.77 4.65 -6.25
N ILE A 26 -11.37 5.84 -6.20
CA ILE A 26 -12.50 6.13 -5.31
C ILE A 26 -13.73 5.27 -5.66
N LYS A 27 -14.05 5.11 -6.95
CA LYS A 27 -15.16 4.25 -7.40
C LYS A 27 -14.92 2.79 -7.02
N GLU A 28 -13.71 2.29 -7.22
CA GLU A 28 -13.33 0.92 -6.85
C GLU A 28 -13.42 0.69 -5.34
N ILE A 29 -12.90 1.60 -4.51
CA ILE A 29 -13.02 1.53 -3.04
C ILE A 29 -14.49 1.50 -2.64
N ASN A 30 -15.32 2.36 -3.23
CA ASN A 30 -16.74 2.40 -2.94
C ASN A 30 -17.43 1.08 -3.33
N GLN A 31 -17.13 0.51 -4.50
CA GLN A 31 -17.67 -0.79 -4.92
C GLN A 31 -17.27 -1.91 -3.95
N GLU A 32 -16.00 -1.96 -3.56
CA GLU A 32 -15.49 -2.92 -2.58
C GLU A 32 -16.22 -2.83 -1.24
N VAL A 33 -16.43 -1.60 -0.75
CA VAL A 33 -17.21 -1.35 0.48
C VAL A 33 -18.65 -1.81 0.32
N GLN A 34 -19.33 -1.50 -0.78
CA GLN A 34 -20.71 -1.93 -1.00
C GLN A 34 -20.84 -3.46 -1.01
N ILE A 35 -19.87 -4.17 -1.61
CA ILE A 35 -19.83 -5.64 -1.59
C ILE A 35 -19.67 -6.16 -0.15
N LYS A 36 -18.73 -5.60 0.61
CA LYS A 36 -18.50 -5.97 2.01
C LYS A 36 -19.72 -5.71 2.89
N LEU A 37 -20.42 -4.60 2.68
CA LEU A 37 -21.65 -4.26 3.41
C LEU A 37 -22.83 -5.15 3.02
N ALA A 38 -22.96 -5.50 1.75
CA ALA A 38 -23.98 -6.44 1.29
C ALA A 38 -23.80 -7.83 1.93
N ALA A 39 -22.55 -8.28 2.10
CA ALA A 39 -22.24 -9.54 2.78
C ALA A 39 -22.59 -9.52 4.28
N LEU A 40 -22.71 -8.34 4.89
CA LEU A 40 -23.01 -8.14 6.31
C LEU A 40 -24.45 -7.70 6.57
N LYS A 41 -25.31 -7.64 5.54
CA LYS A 41 -26.64 -7.01 5.61
C LYS A 41 -27.56 -7.55 6.71
N ASP A 42 -27.43 -8.83 7.06
CA ASP A 42 -28.23 -9.49 8.10
C ASP A 42 -27.49 -9.63 9.45
N THR A 43 -26.30 -9.03 9.55
CA THR A 43 -25.51 -9.02 10.78
C THR A 43 -25.76 -7.74 11.55
N ASN A 44 -26.01 -7.84 12.85
CA ASN A 44 -26.09 -6.67 13.71
C ASN A 44 -24.68 -6.26 14.11
N PHE A 45 -24.16 -5.16 13.58
CA PHE A 45 -22.81 -4.66 13.89
C PHE A 45 -22.83 -3.17 14.24
N ASP A 46 -21.90 -2.78 15.11
CA ASP A 46 -21.77 -1.41 15.62
C ASP A 46 -21.19 -0.46 14.54
N ILE A 47 -21.51 0.83 14.65
CA ILE A 47 -20.97 1.92 13.83
C ILE A 47 -19.44 1.97 13.82
N VAL A 48 -18.77 1.55 14.91
CA VAL A 48 -17.31 1.46 14.98
C VAL A 48 -16.79 0.39 14.03
N ILE A 49 -17.45 -0.77 13.96
CA ILE A 49 -17.08 -1.86 13.05
C ILE A 49 -17.28 -1.40 11.60
N LEU A 50 -18.40 -0.70 11.33
CA LEU A 50 -18.67 -0.10 10.03
C LEU A 50 -17.55 0.88 9.62
N TYR A 51 -17.13 1.73 10.54
CA TYR A 51 -16.09 2.73 10.29
C TYR A 51 -14.75 2.08 9.98
N ILE A 52 -14.37 1.06 10.75
CA ILE A 52 -13.16 0.27 10.52
C ILE A 52 -13.20 -0.38 9.14
N LEU A 53 -14.32 -1.00 8.76
CA LEU A 53 -14.48 -1.67 7.47
C LEU A 53 -14.29 -0.68 6.31
N VAL A 54 -15.00 0.44 6.35
CA VAL A 54 -14.95 1.47 5.30
C VAL A 54 -13.56 2.08 5.20
N LEU A 55 -12.94 2.44 6.33
CA LEU A 55 -11.58 2.99 6.32
C LEU A 55 -10.53 1.96 5.89
N SER A 56 -10.68 0.70 6.26
CA SER A 56 -9.71 -0.34 5.91
C SER A 56 -9.57 -0.49 4.39
N SER A 57 -10.68 -0.42 3.63
CA SER A 57 -10.64 -0.48 2.17
C SER A 57 -9.86 0.70 1.57
N LEU A 58 -10.07 1.91 2.09
CA LEU A 58 -9.31 3.10 1.67
C LEU A 58 -7.81 2.97 1.99
N ILE A 59 -7.48 2.57 3.23
CA ILE A 59 -6.09 2.45 3.69
C ILE A 59 -5.35 1.39 2.88
N SER A 60 -5.96 0.23 2.64
CA SER A 60 -5.39 -0.83 1.81
C SER A 60 -5.13 -0.34 0.39
N ARG A 61 -6.10 0.36 -0.23
CA ARG A 61 -5.91 0.88 -1.59
C ARG A 61 -4.74 1.86 -1.71
N ILE A 62 -4.64 2.80 -0.76
CA ILE A 62 -3.50 3.75 -0.72
C ILE A 62 -2.19 2.97 -0.58
N ARG A 63 -2.12 2.01 0.34
CA ARG A 63 -0.92 1.19 0.56
C ARG A 63 -0.51 0.46 -0.71
N ASP A 64 -1.43 -0.21 -1.38
CA ASP A 64 -1.10 -1.06 -2.53
C ASP A 64 -0.57 -0.23 -3.71
N ILE A 65 -1.21 0.91 -4.01
CA ILE A 65 -0.74 1.83 -5.07
C ILE A 65 0.70 2.27 -4.82
N HIS A 66 1.00 2.78 -3.63
CA HIS A 66 2.32 3.33 -3.34
C HIS A 66 3.38 2.26 -3.13
N PHE A 67 2.98 1.11 -2.66
CA PHE A 67 3.91 0.02 -2.44
C PHE A 67 4.32 -0.66 -3.74
N ASN A 68 3.43 -0.79 -4.72
CA ASN A 68 3.78 -1.29 -6.05
C ASN A 68 4.89 -0.45 -6.71
N HIS A 69 4.81 0.88 -6.60
CA HIS A 69 5.88 1.77 -7.08
C HIS A 69 7.24 1.52 -6.39
N VAL A 70 7.21 1.14 -5.13
CA VAL A 70 8.43 0.82 -4.38
C VAL A 70 8.96 -0.56 -4.75
N LEU A 71 8.10 -1.52 -5.06
CA LEU A 71 8.51 -2.81 -5.61
C LEU A 71 9.15 -2.67 -6.99
N ASP A 72 8.64 -1.77 -7.84
CA ASP A 72 9.27 -1.47 -9.13
C ASP A 72 10.73 -0.99 -8.95
N GLU A 73 11.00 -0.17 -7.94
CA GLU A 73 12.35 0.28 -7.60
C GLU A 73 13.23 -0.86 -7.05
N VAL A 74 12.66 -1.78 -6.27
CA VAL A 74 13.38 -3.00 -5.83
C VAL A 74 13.77 -3.86 -7.03
N HIS A 75 12.83 -4.11 -7.96
CA HIS A 75 13.08 -4.85 -9.19
C HIS A 75 14.21 -4.21 -9.99
N LYS A 76 14.11 -2.91 -10.24
CA LYS A 76 15.13 -2.15 -10.99
C LYS A 76 16.52 -2.29 -10.35
N ARG A 77 16.63 -2.14 -9.04
CA ARG A 77 17.93 -2.28 -8.35
C ARG A 77 18.47 -3.70 -8.38
N LEU A 78 17.62 -4.72 -8.37
CA LEU A 78 18.04 -6.12 -8.51
C LEU A 78 18.57 -6.42 -9.90
N GLU A 79 17.89 -5.92 -10.95
CA GLU A 79 18.35 -6.03 -12.34
C GLU A 79 19.71 -5.34 -12.56
N GLU A 80 19.91 -4.18 -11.93
CA GLU A 80 21.18 -3.45 -11.98
C GLU A 80 22.31 -4.17 -11.21
N ALA A 81 21.99 -4.76 -10.05
CA ALA A 81 22.97 -5.37 -9.16
C ALA A 81 23.34 -6.81 -9.52
N SER A 82 22.49 -7.54 -10.25
CA SER A 82 22.72 -8.93 -10.63
C SER A 82 22.25 -9.23 -12.05
N LYS A 83 23.22 -9.44 -12.96
CA LYS A 83 22.94 -9.88 -14.35
C LYS A 83 22.48 -11.33 -14.45
N ASN A 84 22.61 -12.10 -13.37
CA ASN A 84 22.32 -13.54 -13.36
C ASN A 84 20.90 -13.86 -12.88
N LEU A 85 20.20 -12.87 -12.33
CA LEU A 85 18.83 -13.03 -11.87
C LEU A 85 17.86 -12.71 -12.99
N THR A 86 17.01 -13.67 -13.33
CA THR A 86 15.88 -13.43 -14.22
C THR A 86 14.75 -12.70 -13.49
N LYS A 87 13.91 -11.99 -14.23
CA LYS A 87 12.71 -11.32 -13.67
C LYS A 87 11.81 -12.28 -12.90
N ASN A 88 11.65 -13.52 -13.36
CA ASN A 88 10.84 -14.55 -12.70
C ASN A 88 11.43 -14.98 -11.36
N GLN A 89 12.77 -15.10 -11.27
CA GLN A 89 13.43 -15.41 -10.00
C GLN A 89 13.29 -14.25 -9.00
N ILE A 90 13.43 -13.01 -9.47
CA ILE A 90 13.22 -11.83 -8.62
C ILE A 90 11.78 -11.82 -8.07
N GLN A 91 10.80 -12.06 -8.95
CA GLN A 91 9.40 -12.11 -8.55
C GLN A 91 9.15 -13.21 -7.51
N PHE A 92 9.68 -14.42 -7.74
CA PHE A 92 9.55 -15.54 -6.82
C PHE A 92 10.15 -15.23 -5.44
N GLU A 93 11.34 -14.66 -5.38
CA GLU A 93 11.99 -14.29 -4.12
C GLU A 93 11.22 -13.18 -3.39
N LEU A 94 10.69 -12.19 -4.11
CA LEU A 94 9.84 -11.15 -3.51
C LEU A 94 8.57 -11.76 -2.92
N GLU A 95 7.87 -12.62 -3.67
CA GLU A 95 6.69 -13.35 -3.20
C GLU A 95 6.98 -14.19 -1.96
N ASP A 96 8.11 -14.91 -1.92
CA ASP A 96 8.53 -15.68 -0.74
C ASP A 96 8.74 -14.75 0.48
N LEU A 97 9.39 -13.60 0.29
CA LEU A 97 9.55 -12.61 1.36
C LEU A 97 8.20 -12.06 1.87
N PHE A 98 7.20 -11.89 1.00
CA PHE A 98 5.83 -11.55 1.41
C PHE A 98 5.20 -12.67 2.22
N MET A 99 5.22 -13.90 1.72
CA MET A 99 4.57 -15.05 2.36
C MET A 99 5.16 -15.33 3.74
N ARG A 100 6.45 -15.08 3.92
CA ARG A 100 7.15 -15.23 5.22
C ARG A 100 7.00 -14.03 6.15
N ASN A 101 6.21 -13.02 5.78
CA ASN A 101 6.08 -11.76 6.53
C ASN A 101 7.44 -11.14 6.88
N ASN A 102 8.32 -11.03 5.88
CA ASN A 102 9.65 -10.47 6.10
C ASN A 102 9.56 -9.04 6.69
N SER A 103 10.27 -8.82 7.79
CA SER A 103 10.20 -7.55 8.52
C SER A 103 10.56 -6.33 7.67
N TYR A 104 11.49 -6.44 6.71
CA TYR A 104 11.87 -5.32 5.85
C TYR A 104 10.77 -4.99 4.84
N ILE A 105 10.12 -6.01 4.28
CA ILE A 105 8.94 -5.85 3.41
C ILE A 105 7.79 -5.19 4.19
N SER A 106 7.47 -5.67 5.39
CA SER A 106 6.41 -5.10 6.22
C SER A 106 6.69 -3.65 6.63
N ILE A 107 7.94 -3.33 6.96
CA ILE A 107 8.34 -1.95 7.27
C ILE A 107 8.24 -1.08 6.02
N LEU A 108 8.71 -1.57 4.88
CA LEU A 108 8.65 -0.83 3.62
C LEU A 108 7.20 -0.54 3.19
N TYR A 109 6.29 -1.52 3.33
CA TYR A 109 4.86 -1.37 3.08
C TYR A 109 4.25 -0.21 3.88
N ASN A 110 4.57 -0.13 5.17
CA ASN A 110 4.06 0.93 6.04
C ASN A 110 4.70 2.29 5.75
N ILE A 111 6.00 2.33 5.44
CA ILE A 111 6.69 3.59 5.13
C ILE A 111 6.19 4.17 3.80
N SER A 112 5.92 3.34 2.79
CA SER A 112 5.35 3.79 1.52
C SER A 112 3.99 4.49 1.69
N TYR A 113 3.16 3.96 2.57
CA TYR A 113 1.91 4.61 2.96
C TYR A 113 2.14 5.95 3.67
N LEU A 114 3.05 5.99 4.63
CA LEU A 114 3.36 7.24 5.37
C LEU A 114 3.97 8.31 4.45
N ASP A 115 4.83 7.92 3.51
CA ASP A 115 5.43 8.82 2.53
C ASP A 115 4.35 9.47 1.68
N ALA A 116 3.43 8.67 1.13
CA ALA A 116 2.32 9.15 0.32
C ALA A 116 1.45 10.19 1.04
N LEU A 117 1.08 9.90 2.28
CA LEU A 117 0.33 10.85 3.10
C LEU A 117 1.16 12.12 3.37
N ALA A 118 2.43 11.95 3.75
CA ALA A 118 3.30 13.09 4.06
C ALA A 118 3.51 14.01 2.85
N GLU A 119 3.68 13.45 1.64
CA GLU A 119 3.76 14.22 0.41
C GLU A 119 2.45 14.95 0.12
N SER A 120 1.33 14.25 0.19
CA SER A 120 0.00 14.78 -0.15
C SER A 120 -0.45 15.92 0.76
N PHE A 121 -0.09 15.85 2.04
CA PHE A 121 -0.42 16.86 3.05
C PHE A 121 0.75 17.81 3.37
N ASN A 122 1.80 17.83 2.53
CA ASN A 122 2.94 18.76 2.62
C ASN A 122 3.72 18.69 3.95
N PHE A 123 3.77 17.53 4.60
CA PHE A 123 4.64 17.27 5.74
C PHE A 123 6.08 16.97 5.31
N LYS A 124 6.76 17.99 4.77
CA LYS A 124 8.07 17.87 4.09
C LYS A 124 9.13 17.09 4.87
N LYS A 125 9.24 17.31 6.19
CA LYS A 125 10.21 16.61 7.04
C LYS A 125 9.92 15.12 7.15
N VAL A 126 8.64 14.75 7.26
CA VAL A 126 8.20 13.35 7.34
C VAL A 126 8.45 12.66 6.01
N ALA A 127 8.03 13.26 4.89
CA ALA A 127 8.27 12.73 3.54
C ALA A 127 9.77 12.51 3.28
N HIS A 128 10.61 13.48 3.66
CA HIS A 128 12.07 13.35 3.52
C HIS A 128 12.62 12.15 4.32
N ILE A 129 12.20 11.97 5.57
CA ILE A 129 12.61 10.84 6.41
C ILE A 129 12.10 9.53 5.80
N CYS A 130 10.85 9.48 5.33
CA CYS A 130 10.29 8.30 4.68
C CYS A 130 11.11 7.87 3.47
N LYS A 131 11.49 8.79 2.57
CA LYS A 131 12.34 8.48 1.40
C LYS A 131 13.71 7.89 1.78
N ILE A 132 14.34 8.43 2.82
CA ILE A 132 15.60 7.89 3.34
C ILE A 132 15.39 6.45 3.84
N GLN A 133 14.33 6.21 4.63
CA GLN A 133 14.05 4.89 5.16
C GLN A 133 13.64 3.90 4.06
N GLN A 134 12.84 4.31 3.07
CA GLN A 134 12.51 3.50 1.91
C GLN A 134 13.78 3.01 1.21
N SER A 135 14.68 3.92 0.83
CA SER A 135 15.93 3.55 0.17
C SER A 135 16.77 2.58 1.01
N LYS A 136 16.83 2.78 2.33
CA LYS A 136 17.50 1.86 3.26
C LYS A 136 16.89 0.45 3.25
N TYR A 137 15.57 0.33 3.33
CA TYR A 137 14.90 -0.98 3.37
C TYR A 137 14.87 -1.67 2.00
N ILE A 138 14.74 -0.92 0.91
CA ILE A 138 14.96 -1.40 -0.46
C ILE A 138 16.33 -2.05 -0.56
N ASN A 139 17.41 -1.36 -0.16
CA ASN A 139 18.76 -1.91 -0.22
C ASN A 139 18.94 -3.19 0.61
N LYS A 140 18.26 -3.28 1.77
CA LYS A 140 18.27 -4.50 2.58
C LYS A 140 17.57 -5.67 1.88
N ILE A 141 16.43 -5.43 1.25
CA ILE A 141 15.70 -6.45 0.47
C ILE A 141 16.53 -6.91 -0.72
N VAL A 142 17.10 -5.95 -1.47
CA VAL A 142 18.00 -6.24 -2.60
C VAL A 142 19.16 -7.14 -2.16
N ALA A 143 19.83 -6.80 -1.05
CA ALA A 143 20.93 -7.60 -0.52
C ALA A 143 20.48 -9.00 -0.09
N LEU A 144 19.30 -9.14 0.54
CA LEU A 144 18.76 -10.44 0.92
C LEU A 144 18.52 -11.34 -0.29
N ILE A 145 17.90 -10.82 -1.34
CA ILE A 145 17.58 -11.59 -2.55
C ILE A 145 18.86 -12.00 -3.28
N ILE A 146 19.84 -11.10 -3.39
CA ILE A 146 21.13 -11.42 -4.01
C ILE A 146 21.87 -12.51 -3.22
N LEU A 147 21.78 -12.50 -1.89
CA LEU A 147 22.39 -13.54 -1.05
C LEU A 147 21.67 -14.89 -1.15
N SER A 148 20.33 -14.88 -1.25
CA SER A 148 19.50 -16.07 -1.44
C SER A 148 19.78 -16.77 -2.78
N ALA A 149 20.05 -15.97 -3.82
CA ALA A 149 20.27 -16.44 -5.18
C ALA A 149 21.72 -16.89 -5.49
N ARG A 150 22.62 -16.88 -4.51
CA ARG A 150 23.98 -17.42 -4.63
C ARG A 150 24.02 -18.88 -4.22
#